data_AF-A0A7S0WWJ6-F1
#
_entry.id   AF-A0A7S0WWJ6-F1
#
_cell.length_a   1.000
_cell.length_b   1.000
_cell.length_c   1.000
_cell.angle_alpha   90.00
_cell.angle_beta   90.00
_cell.angle_gamma   90.00
#
_symmetry.space_group_name_H-M   'P 1'
#
loop_
_entity.id
_entity.type
_entity.pdbx_description
1 polymer ?
#
loop_
_entity_poly.entity_id
_entity_poly.type
_entity_poly.pdbx_seq_one_letter_code
_entity_poly.pdbx_strand_id
1 'polypeptide(L)'
;VAIHEAMEQQTISIAKAGITTMLKSRTSVLAAANPPSGRYDDLKSAQDNIDLQSTILSRFDLIFIVKDPASEARDAAIARKVLENHRTAGAMLRNQGAAGGATEGDGSAAEVDFLKRYIHYARSQCF
;
A
#
# COMPACT_ATOMS: atom_id res chain seq x y z
N VAL A 1 -10.92 -16.85 10.77
CA VAL A 1 -10.12 -17.68 11.71
C VAL A 1 -8.63 -17.58 11.44
N ALA A 2 -8.12 -17.95 10.25
CA ALA A 2 -6.68 -17.96 9.97
C ALA A 2 -5.96 -16.60 10.13
N ILE A 3 -6.56 -15.49 9.66
CA ILE A 3 -5.97 -14.16 9.82
C ILE A 3 -5.88 -13.74 11.30
N HIS A 4 -6.83 -14.15 12.14
CA HIS A 4 -6.79 -13.83 13.56
C HIS A 4 -5.61 -14.49 14.25
N GLU A 5 -5.32 -15.74 13.90
CA GLU A 5 -4.17 -16.49 14.41
C GLU A 5 -2.85 -15.89 13.92
N ALA A 6 -2.77 -15.61 12.62
CA ALA A 6 -1.58 -15.05 12.00
C ALA A 6 -1.21 -13.66 12.54
N MET A 7 -2.19 -12.79 12.81
CA MET A 7 -1.95 -11.44 13.33
C MET A 7 -1.68 -11.43 14.83
N GLU A 8 -2.27 -12.35 15.61
CA GLU A 8 -2.09 -12.41 17.07
C GLU A 8 -0.82 -13.16 17.47
N GLN A 9 -0.66 -14.38 16.96
CA GLN A 9 0.39 -15.30 17.38
C GLN A 9 1.60 -15.27 16.44
N GLN A 10 1.47 -14.63 15.27
CA GLN A 10 2.50 -14.63 14.22
C GLN A 10 2.91 -16.05 13.79
N THR A 11 1.96 -16.98 13.89
CA THR A 11 2.07 -18.38 13.46
C THR A 11 0.77 -18.84 12.83
N ILE A 12 0.86 -19.84 11.95
CA ILE A 12 -0.28 -20.54 11.38
C ILE A 12 -0.11 -22.03 11.65
N SER A 13 -1.04 -22.60 12.40
CA SER A 13 -1.14 -24.02 12.64
C SER A 13 -1.90 -24.71 11.50
N ILE A 14 -1.33 -25.80 11.00
CA ILE A 14 -1.92 -26.59 9.93
C ILE A 14 -1.96 -28.04 10.40
N ALA A 15 -3.16 -28.61 10.40
CA ALA A 15 -3.41 -30.03 10.63
C ALA A 15 -4.20 -30.58 9.45
N LYS A 16 -3.50 -31.12 8.45
CA LYS A 16 -4.13 -31.66 7.23
C LYS A 16 -3.31 -32.79 6.64
N ALA A 17 -3.98 -33.81 6.10
CA ALA A 17 -3.36 -34.98 5.46
C ALA A 17 -2.32 -35.69 6.35
N GLY A 18 -2.59 -35.79 7.66
CA GLY A 18 -1.68 -36.41 8.63
C GLY A 18 -0.45 -35.57 8.99
N ILE A 19 -0.30 -34.36 8.42
CA ILE A 19 0.77 -33.43 8.75
C ILE A 19 0.21 -32.40 9.72
N THR A 20 0.74 -32.38 10.93
CA THR A 20 0.49 -31.35 11.94
C THR A 20 1.77 -30.54 12.11
N THR A 21 1.74 -29.28 11.70
CA THR A 21 2.91 -28.40 11.80
C THR A 21 2.48 -26.94 12.06
N MET A 22 3.42 -26.15 12.55
CA MET A 22 3.25 -24.72 12.78
C MET A 22 4.24 -23.94 11.90
N LEU A 23 3.71 -23.03 11.09
CA LEU A 23 4.51 -22.17 10.22
C LEU A 23 4.59 -20.77 10.82
N LYS A 24 5.75 -20.12 10.73
CA LYS A 24 5.92 -18.72 11.18
C LYS A 24 5.31 -17.77 10.16
N SER A 25 4.53 -16.79 10.62
CA SER A 25 3.91 -15.73 9.80
C SER A 25 4.34 -14.34 10.29
N ARG A 26 5.63 -14.18 10.63
CA ARG A 26 6.22 -12.91 11.08
C ARG A 26 6.37 -11.92 9.92
N THR A 27 5.26 -11.33 9.51
CA THR A 27 5.18 -10.39 8.38
C THR A 27 4.31 -9.19 8.75
N SER A 28 4.67 -8.02 8.24
CA SER A 28 3.80 -6.84 8.31
C SER A 28 2.61 -7.01 7.36
N VAL A 29 1.41 -6.63 7.80
CA VAL A 29 0.19 -6.70 6.99
C VAL A 29 -0.16 -5.30 6.51
N LEU A 30 -0.24 -5.13 5.20
CA LEU A 30 -0.83 -3.94 4.57
C LEU A 30 -2.16 -4.34 3.95
N ALA A 31 -3.24 -3.67 4.34
CA ALA A 31 -4.58 -3.94 3.84
C ALA A 31 -5.18 -2.67 3.23
N ALA A 32 -5.88 -2.84 2.11
CA ALA A 32 -6.74 -1.83 1.52
C ALA A 32 -8.14 -2.43 1.39
N ALA A 33 -9.15 -1.72 1.89
CA ALA A 33 -10.53 -2.15 1.86
C ALA A 33 -11.42 -0.99 1.42
N ASN A 34 -12.46 -1.31 0.66
CA ASN A 34 -13.49 -0.34 0.29
C ASN A 34 -14.67 -0.46 1.27
N PRO A 35 -15.36 0.64 1.58
CA PRO A 35 -16.60 0.58 2.36
C PRO A 35 -17.67 -0.29 1.68
N PRO A 36 -18.54 -0.97 2.45
CA PRO A 36 -19.57 -1.87 1.89
C PRO A 36 -20.57 -1.16 0.97
N SER A 37 -20.84 0.13 1.23
CA SER A 37 -21.66 1.00 0.37
C SER A 37 -20.91 1.63 -0.80
N GLY A 38 -19.64 1.29 -1.01
CA GLY A 38 -18.75 1.86 -2.04
C GLY A 38 -18.26 3.29 -1.74
N ARG A 39 -18.97 4.04 -0.89
CA ARG A 39 -18.57 5.36 -0.39
C ARG A 39 -18.53 5.36 1.14
N TYR A 40 -17.58 6.11 1.69
CA TYR A 40 -17.47 6.32 3.13
C TYR A 40 -18.58 7.26 3.59
N ASP A 41 -19.33 6.86 4.61
CA ASP A 41 -20.43 7.63 5.20
C ASP A 41 -19.97 8.26 6.52
N ASP A 42 -19.92 9.59 6.56
CA ASP A 42 -19.47 10.35 7.73
C ASP A 42 -20.44 10.30 8.91
N LEU A 43 -21.69 9.90 8.68
CA LEU A 43 -22.71 9.77 9.73
C LEU A 43 -22.59 8.46 10.49
N LYS A 44 -21.88 7.47 9.93
CA LYS A 44 -21.67 6.16 10.52
C LYS A 44 -20.33 6.10 11.24
N SER A 45 -20.22 5.20 12.22
CA SER A 45 -18.94 4.96 12.89
C SER A 45 -17.91 4.41 11.90
N ALA A 46 -16.62 4.58 12.19
CA ALA A 46 -15.56 4.00 11.35
C ALA A 46 -15.66 2.46 11.28
N GLN A 47 -16.15 1.82 12.34
CA GLN A 47 -16.38 0.37 12.36
C GLN A 47 -17.53 -0.03 11.44
N ASP A 48 -18.61 0.74 11.37
CA ASP A 48 -19.73 0.44 10.46
C ASP A 48 -19.39 0.72 8.99
N ASN A 49 -18.42 1.60 8.74
CA ASN A 49 -17.91 1.90 7.41
C ASN A 49 -16.91 0.87 6.89
N ILE A 50 -16.35 0.02 7.77
CA ILE A 50 -15.33 -0.97 7.41
C ILE A 50 -15.92 -2.35 7.69
N ASP A 51 -16.05 -3.19 6.65
CA ASP A 51 -16.55 -4.57 6.77
C ASP A 51 -15.49 -5.52 7.39
N LEU A 52 -14.99 -5.17 8.58
CA LEU A 52 -14.03 -5.96 9.34
C LEU A 52 -14.49 -6.06 10.79
N GLN A 53 -14.28 -7.23 11.39
CA GLN A 53 -14.54 -7.43 12.81
C GLN A 53 -13.66 -6.51 13.66
N SER A 54 -14.21 -5.97 14.76
CA SER A 54 -13.50 -5.11 15.71
C SER A 54 -12.21 -5.75 16.24
N THR A 55 -12.17 -7.08 16.36
CA THR A 55 -11.00 -7.87 16.79
C THR A 55 -9.84 -7.87 15.80
N ILE A 56 -10.09 -7.61 14.51
CA ILE A 56 -9.05 -7.42 13.50
C ILE A 56 -8.64 -5.94 13.46
N LEU A 57 -9.61 -5.04 13.53
CA LEU A 57 -9.34 -3.59 13.53
C LEU A 57 -8.45 -3.18 14.69
N SER A 58 -8.66 -3.74 15.88
CA SER A 58 -7.83 -3.45 17.06
C SER A 58 -6.38 -3.92 16.94
N ARG A 59 -6.06 -4.79 15.98
CA ARG A 59 -4.70 -5.30 15.73
C ARG A 59 -3.93 -4.49 14.69
N PHE A 60 -4.57 -3.56 14.00
CA PHE A 60 -3.87 -2.63 13.13
C PHE A 60 -3.35 -1.45 13.96
N ASP A 61 -2.04 -1.22 13.93
CA ASP A 61 -1.42 -0.07 14.61
C ASP A 61 -1.84 1.26 13.97
N LEU A 62 -2.05 1.26 12.64
CA LEU A 62 -2.36 2.44 11.85
C LEU A 62 -3.54 2.15 10.90
N ILE A 63 -4.53 3.03 10.93
CA ILE A 63 -5.70 2.99 10.03
C ILE A 63 -5.80 4.33 9.31
N PHE A 64 -5.72 4.31 7.99
CA PHE A 64 -5.85 5.50 7.15
C PHE A 64 -7.17 5.48 6.39
N ILE A 65 -8.01 6.50 6.60
CA ILE A 65 -9.25 6.68 5.84
C ILE A 65 -8.98 7.65 4.70
N VAL A 66 -9.02 7.13 3.47
CA VAL A 66 -8.88 7.94 2.26
C VAL A 66 -10.29 8.29 1.77
N LYS A 67 -10.63 9.58 1.81
CA LYS A 67 -11.92 10.11 1.32
C LYS A 67 -11.69 10.89 0.04
N ASP A 68 -12.67 10.81 -0.86
CA ASP A 68 -12.70 11.57 -2.11
C ASP A 68 -13.83 12.61 -2.09
N PRO A 69 -13.60 13.80 -1.50
CA PRO A 69 -14.58 14.88 -1.53
C PRO A 69 -14.54 15.59 -2.89
N ALA A 70 -15.70 15.80 -3.49
CA ALA A 70 -15.82 16.55 -4.74
C ALA A 70 -15.30 17.99 -4.57
N SER A 71 -14.22 18.34 -5.26
CA SER A 71 -13.60 19.66 -5.14
C SER A 71 -12.90 20.02 -6.45
N GLU A 72 -13.50 20.95 -7.19
CA GLU A 72 -13.00 21.36 -8.51
C GLU A 72 -11.52 21.78 -8.49
N ALA A 73 -11.10 22.52 -7.46
CA ALA A 73 -9.71 22.94 -7.32
C ALA A 73 -8.73 21.75 -7.12
N ARG A 74 -9.12 20.74 -6.31
CA ARG A 74 -8.30 19.54 -6.10
C ARG A 74 -8.28 18.67 -7.35
N ASP A 75 -9.44 18.47 -7.96
CA ASP A 75 -9.60 17.67 -9.16
C ASP A 75 -8.80 18.27 -10.32
N ALA A 76 -8.82 19.59 -10.49
CA ALA A 76 -8.01 20.29 -11.48
C ALA A 76 -6.50 20.17 -11.21
N ALA A 77 -6.07 20.23 -9.95
CA ALA A 77 -4.67 20.05 -9.57
C ALA A 77 -4.19 18.61 -9.84
N ILE A 78 -4.98 17.60 -9.47
CA ILE A 78 -4.70 16.18 -9.72
C ILE A 78 -4.66 15.93 -11.22
N ALA A 79 -5.68 16.37 -11.97
CA ALA A 79 -5.74 16.21 -13.42
C ALA A 79 -4.52 16.83 -14.12
N ARG A 80 -4.10 18.03 -13.71
CA ARG A 80 -2.88 18.67 -14.24
C ARG A 80 -1.65 17.80 -14.01
N LYS A 81 -1.48 17.26 -12.80
CA LYS A 81 -0.33 16.39 -12.48
C LYS A 81 -0.37 15.07 -13.23
N VAL A 82 -1.55 14.47 -13.37
CA VAL A 82 -1.74 13.24 -14.15
C VAL A 82 -1.38 13.48 -15.62
N LEU A 83 -1.84 14.58 -16.22
CA LEU A 83 -1.50 14.95 -17.59
C LEU A 83 0.00 15.19 -17.77
N GLU A 84 0.65 15.89 -16.84
CA GLU A 84 2.10 16.09 -16.84
C GLU A 84 2.86 14.75 -16.84
N ASN A 85 2.49 13.84 -15.92
CA ASN A 85 3.11 12.51 -15.84
C ASN A 85 2.93 11.71 -17.14
N HIS A 86 1.74 11.75 -17.75
CA HIS A 86 1.48 11.06 -19.03
C HIS A 86 2.25 11.66 -20.21
N ARG A 87 2.44 12.99 -20.23
CA ARG A 87 3.27 13.66 -21.25
C ARG A 87 4.74 13.24 -21.13
N THR A 88 5.27 13.16 -19.92
CA THR A 88 6.64 12.71 -19.66
C THR A 88 6.81 11.23 -20.01
N ALA A 89 5.88 10.36 -19.61
CA ALA A 89 5.92 8.94 -19.94
C ALA A 89 5.77 8.68 -21.45
N GLY A 90 4.86 9.39 -22.13
CA GLY A 90 4.68 9.29 -23.57
C GLY A 90 5.85 9.86 -24.39
N ALA A 91 6.53 10.90 -23.87
CA ALA A 91 7.77 11.41 -24.46
C ALA A 91 8.91 10.39 -24.34
N MET A 92 9.04 9.70 -23.19
CA MET A 92 10.02 8.62 -23.03
C MET A 92 9.79 7.46 -24.01
N LEU A 93 8.54 7.05 -24.26
CA LEU A 93 8.24 6.00 -25.25
C LEU A 93 8.56 6.43 -26.70
N ARG A 94 8.29 7.69 -27.06
CA ARG A 94 8.62 8.21 -28.41
C ARG A 94 10.13 8.33 -28.65
N ASN A 95 10.92 8.60 -27.62
CA ASN A 95 12.36 8.82 -27.75
C ASN A 95 13.18 7.51 -27.80
N GLN A 96 12.58 6.33 -27.52
CA GLN A 96 13.26 5.04 -27.70
C GLN A 96 13.53 4.68 -29.17
N GLY A 97 12.97 5.44 -30.14
CA GLY A 97 13.28 5.30 -31.56
C GLY A 97 14.47 6.15 -32.06
N ALA A 98 15.00 7.08 -31.25
CA ALA A 98 16.05 7.99 -31.69
C ALA A 98 16.99 8.37 -30.54
N ALA A 99 18.10 7.63 -30.44
CA ALA A 99 19.36 7.98 -29.77
C ALA A 99 19.30 8.37 -28.27
N GLY A 100 20.15 7.69 -27.49
CA GLY A 100 20.32 7.89 -26.06
C GLY A 100 20.49 9.36 -25.66
N GLY A 101 19.65 9.77 -24.72
CA GLY A 101 19.73 11.06 -24.05
C GLY A 101 19.06 10.93 -22.70
N ALA A 102 19.87 10.78 -21.66
CA ALA A 102 19.42 10.90 -20.27
C ALA A 102 18.59 12.19 -20.14
N THR A 103 17.40 12.11 -19.57
CA THR A 103 16.60 13.31 -19.26
C THR A 103 16.02 13.18 -17.86
N GLU A 104 16.75 13.74 -16.91
CA GLU A 104 16.27 14.53 -15.75
C GLU A 104 15.00 14.05 -15.01
N GLY A 105 14.96 12.76 -14.66
CA GLY A 105 14.14 12.22 -13.56
C GLY A 105 14.96 11.44 -12.51
N ASP A 106 16.28 11.41 -12.69
CA ASP A 106 17.23 10.51 -12.03
C ASP A 106 17.41 10.80 -10.53
N GLY A 107 17.10 12.02 -10.09
CA GLY A 107 17.09 12.38 -8.66
C GLY A 107 16.14 11.49 -7.86
N SER A 108 14.95 11.20 -8.39
CA SER A 108 13.98 10.34 -7.71
C SER A 108 14.35 8.86 -7.76
N ALA A 109 14.95 8.39 -8.86
CA ALA A 109 15.29 6.98 -9.02
C ALA A 109 16.49 6.59 -8.13
N ALA A 110 17.53 7.44 -8.12
CA ALA A 110 18.68 7.28 -7.24
C ALA A 110 18.29 7.43 -5.76
N GLU A 111 17.41 8.38 -5.43
CA GLU A 111 16.89 8.56 -4.07
C GLU A 111 16.05 7.34 -3.61
N VAL A 112 15.21 6.79 -4.49
CA VAL A 112 14.44 5.58 -4.21
C VAL A 112 15.35 4.36 -4.03
N ASP A 113 16.40 4.22 -4.84
CA ASP A 113 17.38 3.13 -4.69
C ASP A 113 18.15 3.25 -3.36
N PHE A 114 18.58 4.47 -3.02
CA PHE A 114 19.19 4.76 -1.73
C PHE A 114 18.24 4.40 -0.57
N LEU A 115 16.98 4.82 -0.63
CA LEU A 115 16.00 4.54 0.41
C LEU A 115 15.75 3.03 0.60
N LYS A 116 15.70 2.26 -0.50
CA LYS A 116 15.59 0.80 -0.44
C LYS A 116 16.78 0.18 0.29
N ARG A 117 18.00 0.58 -0.07
CA ARG A 117 19.24 0.11 0.59
C ARG A 117 19.26 0.50 2.06
N TYR A 118 18.86 1.73 2.38
CA TYR A 118 18.79 2.24 3.74
C TYR A 118 17.80 1.44 4.60
N ILE A 119 16.58 1.20 4.10
CA ILE A 119 15.56 0.40 4.82
C ILE A 119 16.07 -1.03 5.04
N HIS A 120 16.71 -1.65 4.04
CA HIS A 120 17.27 -2.99 4.19
C HIS A 120 18.37 -3.04 5.25
N TYR A 121 19.28 -2.07 5.24
CA TYR A 121 20.34 -1.96 6.24
C TYR A 121 19.76 -1.79 7.65
N ALA A 122 18.83 -0.84 7.83
CA ALA A 122 18.19 -0.59 9.12
C ALA A 122 17.46 -1.84 9.66
N ARG A 123 16.77 -2.59 8.79
CA ARG A 123 16.06 -3.83 9.17
C ARG A 123 16.96 -5.01 9.51
N SER A 124 18.23 -5.02 9.09
CA SER A 124 19.14 -6.15 9.30
C SER A 124 20.18 -5.91 10.39
N GLN A 125 20.54 -4.64 10.65
CA GLN A 125 21.62 -4.28 11.58
C GLN A 125 21.12 -3.60 12.86
N CYS A 126 20.03 -2.83 12.81
CA CYS A 126 19.55 -2.06 13.96
C CYS A 126 18.43 -2.76 14.75
N PHE A 127 17.72 -3.70 14.13
CA PHE A 127 16.58 -4.43 14.70
C PHE A 127 16.77 -5.94 14.61
#